data_AF-A0A0E1NPU7-F1
#
_entry.id   AF-A0A0E1NPU7-F1
#
_cell.length_a   1.000
_cell.length_b   1.000
_cell.length_c   1.000
_cell.angle_alpha   90.00
_cell.angle_beta   90.00
_cell.angle_gamma   90.00
#
_symmetry.space_group_name_H-M   'P 1'
#
loop_
_entity.id
_entity.type
_entity.pdbx_description
1 polymer ?
#
loop_
_entity_poly.entity_id
_entity_poly.type
_entity_poly.pdbx_seq_one_letter_code
_entity_poly.pdbx_strand_id
1 'polypeptide(L)'
;MLFLVSKLVNSQAAALAAIAPMGLQLGVEPKMLIAFFPAAYGYFVLPTYPSDLACIGFDRSGTTKIGRFIINHSFIIPGLIGVICSCITGYLLVTTFM
;
A
#
# COMPACT_ATOMS: atom_id res chain seq x y z
N MET A 1 7.21 -2.86 7.43
CA MET A 1 8.06 -1.68 7.15
C MET A 1 7.73 -0.99 5.83
N LEU A 2 7.77 -1.70 4.68
CA LEU A 2 7.53 -1.10 3.36
C LEU A 2 6.21 -0.30 3.26
N PHE A 3 5.12 -0.81 3.84
CA PHE A 3 3.82 -0.12 3.91
C PHE A 3 3.86 1.24 4.62
N LEU A 4 4.53 1.30 5.78
CA LEU A 4 4.66 2.53 6.55
C LEU A 4 5.58 3.52 5.83
N VAL A 5 6.72 3.04 5.32
CA VAL A 5 7.70 3.87 4.61
C VAL A 5 7.12 4.45 3.33
N SER A 6 6.38 3.65 2.56
CA SER A 6 5.62 4.11 1.39
C SER A 6 4.78 5.35 1.72
N LYS A 7 4.05 5.30 2.84
CA LYS A 7 3.20 6.41 3.20
C LYS A 7 3.99 7.63 3.65
N LEU A 8 5.02 7.45 4.46
CA LEU A 8 5.84 8.55 4.97
C LEU A 8 6.59 9.28 3.86
N VAL A 9 7.04 8.55 2.84
CA VAL A 9 7.77 9.12 1.69
C VAL A 9 6.82 9.57 0.57
N ASN A 10 5.51 9.25 0.65
CA ASN A 10 4.53 9.47 -0.42
C ASN A 10 5.07 9.04 -1.81
N SER A 11 5.80 7.91 -1.86
CA SER A 11 6.37 7.37 -3.09
C SER A 11 6.53 5.84 -3.00
N GLN A 12 5.83 5.05 -3.82
CA GLN A 12 5.97 3.58 -3.87
C GLN A 12 7.39 3.27 -4.33
N ALA A 13 7.81 3.97 -5.39
CA ALA A 13 9.12 3.79 -6.01
C ALA A 13 10.25 4.19 -5.04
N ALA A 14 10.16 5.33 -4.37
CA ALA A 14 11.21 5.74 -3.45
C ALA A 14 11.25 4.86 -2.19
N ALA A 15 10.09 4.43 -1.67
CA ALA A 15 10.05 3.48 -0.56
C ALA A 15 10.66 2.13 -0.98
N LEU A 16 10.40 1.67 -2.20
CA LEU A 16 11.00 0.44 -2.71
C LEU A 16 12.51 0.60 -2.92
N ALA A 17 12.95 1.70 -3.51
CA ALA A 17 14.36 2.02 -3.70
C ALA A 17 15.12 2.10 -2.38
N ALA A 18 14.47 2.56 -1.30
CA ALA A 18 15.04 2.60 0.04
C ALA A 18 15.04 1.23 0.75
N ILE A 19 13.92 0.50 0.70
CA ILE A 19 13.73 -0.71 1.52
C ILE A 19 14.24 -1.98 0.83
N ALA A 20 14.13 -2.10 -0.50
CA ALA A 20 14.49 -3.32 -1.21
C ALA A 20 15.99 -3.69 -1.05
N PRO A 21 16.96 -2.77 -1.19
CA PRO A 21 18.37 -3.09 -0.98
C PRO A 21 18.65 -3.58 0.45
N MET A 22 18.01 -2.96 1.45
CA MET A 22 18.15 -3.39 2.85
C MET A 22 17.58 -4.78 3.08
N GLY A 23 16.42 -5.10 2.49
CA GLY A 23 15.83 -6.44 2.56
C GLY A 23 16.77 -7.51 2.02
N LEU A 24 17.38 -7.25 0.86
CA LEU A 24 18.36 -8.16 0.26
C LEU A 24 19.60 -8.34 1.15
N GLN A 25 20.12 -7.26 1.74
CA GLN A 25 21.27 -7.32 2.66
C GLN A 25 20.96 -8.11 3.94
N LEU A 26 19.71 -8.12 4.39
CA LEU A 26 19.24 -8.91 5.53
C LEU A 26 18.92 -10.37 5.17
N GLY A 27 19.18 -10.79 3.93
CA GLY A 27 18.97 -12.17 3.48
C GLY A 27 17.54 -12.50 3.03
N VAL A 28 16.70 -11.48 2.78
CA VAL A 28 15.38 -11.72 2.18
C VAL A 28 15.57 -12.20 0.74
N GLU A 29 14.95 -13.33 0.41
CA GLU A 29 15.04 -13.89 -0.93
C GLU A 29 14.40 -12.96 -1.98
N PRO A 30 15.04 -12.71 -3.13
CA PRO A 30 14.51 -11.78 -4.14
C PRO A 30 13.07 -12.09 -4.60
N LYS A 31 12.72 -13.37 -4.76
CA LYS A 31 11.36 -13.78 -5.15
C LYS A 31 10.32 -13.39 -4.10
N MET A 32 10.65 -13.55 -2.82
CA MET A 32 9.81 -13.12 -1.70
C MET A 32 9.67 -11.61 -1.65
N LEU A 33 10.75 -10.89 -1.95
CA LEU A 33 10.72 -9.44 -2.01
C LEU A 33 9.75 -8.93 -3.09
N ILE A 34 9.72 -9.58 -4.26
CA ILE A 34 8.75 -9.31 -5.33
C ILE A 34 7.32 -9.65 -4.91
N ALA A 35 7.10 -10.81 -4.25
CA ALA A 35 5.77 -11.21 -3.76
C ALA A 35 5.10 -10.15 -2.87
N PHE A 36 5.90 -9.43 -2.09
CA PHE A 36 5.42 -8.40 -1.16
C PHE A 36 5.55 -6.96 -1.69
N PHE A 37 5.87 -6.75 -2.97
CA PHE A 37 5.82 -5.42 -3.60
C PHE A 37 4.49 -4.67 -3.40
N PRO A 38 3.31 -5.32 -3.44
CA PRO A 38 2.04 -4.63 -3.17
C PRO A 38 1.97 -3.98 -1.79
N ALA A 39 2.78 -4.43 -0.81
CA ALA A 39 2.87 -3.78 0.49
C ALA A 39 3.38 -2.33 0.40
N ALA A 40 4.01 -1.92 -0.71
CA ALA A 40 4.36 -0.52 -0.97
C ALA A 40 3.15 0.37 -1.30
N TYR A 41 1.92 -0.15 -1.31
CA TYR A 41 0.72 0.65 -1.53
C TYR A 41 0.13 1.14 -0.19
N GLY A 42 0.89 1.97 0.55
CA GLY A 42 0.46 2.53 1.84
C GLY A 42 -0.25 3.89 1.77
N TYR A 43 -0.43 4.42 0.57
CA TYR A 43 -0.80 5.81 0.31
C TYR A 43 -2.15 6.23 0.88
N PHE A 44 -3.10 5.31 0.79
CA PHE A 44 -4.46 5.54 1.24
C PHE A 44 -4.52 5.83 2.74
N VAL A 45 -3.52 5.45 3.55
CA VAL A 45 -3.55 5.61 5.02
C VAL A 45 -3.68 7.07 5.47
N LEU A 46 -3.12 8.02 4.71
CA LEU A 46 -3.46 9.43 4.87
C LEU A 46 -3.90 9.93 3.48
N PRO A 47 -5.16 10.30 3.28
CA PRO A 47 -5.70 10.70 1.98
C PRO A 47 -5.27 12.13 1.64
N THR A 48 -3.97 12.34 1.52
CA THR A 48 -3.32 13.64 1.26
C THR A 48 -3.12 13.90 -0.22
N TYR A 49 -3.44 12.94 -1.10
CA TYR A 49 -3.29 13.12 -2.53
C TYR A 49 -4.48 13.91 -3.10
N PRO A 50 -4.24 14.81 -4.08
CA PRO A 50 -5.31 15.53 -4.77
C PRO A 50 -6.34 14.59 -5.40
N SER A 51 -5.93 13.40 -5.85
CA SER A 51 -6.82 12.37 -6.39
C SER A 51 -7.81 11.83 -5.35
N ASP A 52 -7.41 11.71 -4.09
CA ASP A 52 -8.26 11.20 -3.01
C ASP A 52 -9.35 12.23 -2.68
N LEU A 53 -8.95 13.51 -2.61
CA LEU A 53 -9.87 14.63 -2.38
C LEU A 53 -10.84 14.81 -3.56
N ALA A 54 -10.35 14.66 -4.79
CA ALA A 54 -11.20 14.68 -5.98
C ALA A 54 -12.19 13.51 -5.99
N CYS A 55 -11.77 12.31 -5.59
CA CYS A 55 -12.64 11.14 -5.46
C CYS A 55 -13.78 11.40 -4.47
N ILE A 56 -13.48 11.99 -3.31
CA ILE A 56 -14.52 12.42 -2.34
C ILE A 56 -15.44 13.48 -2.96
N GLY A 57 -14.87 14.50 -3.61
CA GLY A 57 -15.66 15.61 -4.18
C GLY A 57 -16.58 15.21 -5.33
N PHE A 58 -16.18 14.20 -6.13
CA PHE A 58 -16.99 13.68 -7.23
C PHE A 58 -17.95 12.56 -6.81
N ASP A 59 -17.84 12.02 -5.59
CA ASP A 59 -18.72 10.96 -5.13
C ASP A 59 -20.11 11.48 -4.76
N ARG A 60 -21.04 11.34 -5.71
CA ARG A 60 -22.46 11.69 -5.53
C ARG A 60 -23.21 10.76 -4.59
N SER A 61 -22.68 9.57 -4.29
CA SER A 61 -23.32 8.61 -3.38
C SER A 61 -23.11 8.98 -1.91
N GLY A 62 -22.11 9.82 -1.60
CA GLY A 62 -21.74 10.19 -0.23
C GLY A 62 -21.12 9.05 0.59
N THR A 63 -20.74 7.95 -0.07
CA THR A 63 -20.12 6.78 0.59
C THR A 63 -18.62 6.97 0.83
N THR A 64 -17.98 7.84 0.05
CA THR A 64 -16.57 8.22 0.12
C THR A 64 -16.43 9.51 0.90
N LYS A 65 -15.85 9.45 2.09
CA LYS A 65 -15.72 10.60 2.98
C LYS A 65 -14.56 10.47 3.95
N ILE A 66 -14.13 11.61 4.47
CA ILE A 66 -13.24 11.72 5.64
C ILE A 66 -14.12 12.07 6.84
N GLY A 67 -13.97 11.32 7.92
CA GLY A 67 -14.65 11.52 9.20
C GLY A 67 -13.94 12.56 10.07
N ARG A 68 -14.03 12.39 11.39
CA ARG A 68 -13.46 13.35 12.36
C ARG A 68 -11.92 13.42 12.33
N PHE A 69 -11.25 12.35 11.93
CA PHE A 69 -9.79 12.25 11.89
C PHE A 69 -9.32 11.94 10.48
N ILE A 70 -8.12 12.41 10.11
CA ILE A 70 -7.57 12.21 8.77
C ILE A 70 -7.37 10.73 8.41
N ILE A 71 -7.19 9.86 9.41
CA ILE A 71 -7.06 8.41 9.27
C ILE A 71 -8.43 7.69 9.21
N ASN A 72 -9.51 8.37 9.58
CA ASN A 72 -10.85 7.81 9.59
C ASN A 72 -11.54 8.18 8.28
N HIS A 73 -11.31 7.41 7.23
CA HIS A 73 -11.89 7.66 5.91
C HIS A 73 -12.22 6.37 5.17
N SER A 74 -13.10 6.47 4.18
CA SER A 74 -13.66 5.30 3.47
C SER A 74 -12.60 4.44 2.75
N PHE A 75 -11.46 5.02 2.36
CA PHE A 75 -10.39 4.28 1.66
C PHE A 75 -9.64 3.25 2.52
N ILE A 76 -9.72 3.30 3.85
CA ILE A 76 -8.96 2.38 4.73
C ILE A 76 -9.33 0.91 4.44
N ILE A 77 -10.63 0.59 4.44
CA ILE A 77 -11.08 -0.80 4.32
C ILE A 77 -10.75 -1.36 2.92
N PRO A 78 -11.12 -0.70 1.79
CA PRO A 78 -10.76 -1.20 0.47
C PRO A 78 -9.25 -1.27 0.24
N GLY A 79 -8.49 -0.28 0.74
CA GLY A 79 -7.04 -0.26 0.61
C GLY A 79 -6.37 -1.42 1.34
N LEU A 80 -6.78 -1.70 2.58
CA LEU A 80 -6.26 -2.84 3.35
C LEU A 80 -6.61 -4.18 2.70
N ILE A 81 -7.85 -4.35 2.23
CA ILE A 81 -8.25 -5.55 1.51
C ILE A 81 -7.36 -5.75 0.28
N GLY A 82 -7.18 -4.72 -0.54
CA GLY A 82 -6.33 -4.79 -1.74
C GLY A 82 -4.88 -5.19 -1.42
N VAL A 83 -4.27 -4.54 -0.41
CA VAL A 83 -2.88 -4.85 -0.02
C VAL A 83 -2.75 -6.26 0.53
N ILE A 84 -3.63 -6.66 1.45
CA ILE A 84 -3.59 -7.99 2.09
C ILE A 84 -3.80 -9.08 1.03
N CYS A 85 -4.85 -8.98 0.21
CA CYS A 85 -5.14 -9.96 -0.84
C CYS A 85 -4.00 -10.06 -1.85
N SER A 86 -3.39 -8.94 -2.24
CA SER A 86 -2.29 -8.94 -3.20
C SER A 86 -1.02 -9.57 -2.61
N CYS A 87 -0.70 -9.29 -1.35
CA CYS A 87 0.45 -9.90 -0.67
C CYS A 87 0.27 -11.41 -0.47
N ILE A 88 -0.92 -11.84 -0.05
CA ILE A 88 -1.24 -13.27 0.10
C ILE A 88 -1.13 -13.97 -1.25
N THR A 89 -1.72 -13.40 -2.30
CA THR A 89 -1.65 -13.96 -3.66
C THR A 89 -0.20 -14.03 -4.14
N GLY A 90 0.58 -12.96 -3.99
CA GLY A 90 1.99 -12.93 -4.37
C GLY A 90 2.82 -13.98 -3.64
N TYR A 91 2.59 -14.15 -2.34
CA TYR A 91 3.22 -15.21 -1.54
C TYR A 91 2.87 -16.59 -2.06
N LEU A 92 1.58 -16.88 -2.28
CA LEU A 92 1.12 -18.18 -2.77
C LEU A 92 1.70 -18.50 -4.16
N LEU A 93 1.78 -17.51 -5.04
CA LEU A 93 2.38 -17.69 -6.37
C LEU A 93 3.86 -18.08 -6.26
N VAL A 94 4.62 -17.36 -5.44
CA VAL A 94 6.04 -17.68 -5.21
C VAL A 94 6.19 -19.06 -4.61
N THR A 95 5.46 -19.41 -3.54
CA THR A 95 5.63 -20.71 -2.89
C THR A 95 5.18 -21.90 -3.74
N THR A 96 4.29 -21.68 -4.71
CA THR A 96 3.74 -22.76 -5.55
C THR A 96 4.52 -22.94 -6.85
N PHE A 97 5.02 -21.86 -7.45
CA PHE A 97 5.56 -21.88 -8.82
C PHE A 97 7.05 -21.52 -8.92
N MET A 98 7.71 -21.05 -7.86
CA MET A 98 9.09 -20.56 -7.88
C MET A 98 9.93 -21.11 -6.74
#